data_AF-A0A0F0H283-F1
#
_entry.id   AF-A0A0F0H283-F1
#
_cell.length_a   1.000
_cell.length_b   1.000
_cell.length_c   1.000
_cell.angle_alpha   90.00
_cell.angle_beta   90.00
_cell.angle_gamma   90.00
#
_symmetry.space_group_name_H-M   'P 1'
#
loop_
_entity.id
_entity.type
_entity.pdbx_description
1 polymer ?
#
loop_
_entity_poly.entity_id
_entity_poly.type
_entity_poly.pdbx_seq_one_letter_code
_entity_poly.pdbx_strand_id
1 'polypeptide(L)'
;ATNVAARGIHIDDLDLVVNVDPPADHKDYLHRGGRTARAGESGRVVTLVTPNQRRDMVRLLSDARIRPTITQVRSGEAALSRITGAKAPSGVPLSGSAPTDAKGRPSGTELGFRGIGTRPGRSGKGKESRKTLEARQQAEARRAARVRRGI
;
A
#
# COMPACT_ATOMS: atom_id res chain seq x y z
N ALA A 1 2.99 -2.45 -6.99
CA ALA A 1 1.82 -2.98 -7.71
C ALA A 1 0.84 -1.84 -7.88
N THR A 2 0.47 -1.50 -9.12
CA THR A 2 -0.61 -0.54 -9.38
C THR A 2 -1.95 -1.25 -9.25
N ASN A 3 -2.83 -0.66 -8.44
CA ASN A 3 -4.13 -1.20 -8.03
C ASN A 3 -5.21 -1.00 -9.10
N VAL A 4 -5.06 -1.61 -10.28
CA VAL A 4 -6.09 -1.51 -11.35
C VAL A 4 -6.68 -2.88 -11.72
N ALA A 5 -5.95 -3.99 -11.56
CA ALA A 5 -6.44 -5.33 -11.92
C ALA A 5 -7.10 -6.13 -10.77
N ALA A 6 -7.15 -5.60 -9.53
CA ALA A 6 -7.51 -6.37 -8.33
C ALA A 6 -9.03 -6.62 -8.12
N ARG A 7 -9.86 -6.52 -9.16
CA ARG A 7 -11.26 -6.94 -9.09
C ARG A 7 -11.46 -8.22 -9.90
N GLY A 8 -11.43 -9.36 -9.20
CA GLY A 8 -11.94 -10.65 -9.70
C GLY A 8 -10.99 -11.53 -10.51
N ILE A 9 -9.78 -11.08 -10.84
CA ILE A 9 -8.81 -11.90 -11.59
C ILE A 9 -7.76 -12.43 -10.61
N HIS A 10 -7.86 -13.72 -10.29
CA HIS A 10 -6.79 -14.45 -9.61
C HIS A 10 -5.72 -14.80 -10.66
N ILE A 11 -4.52 -14.25 -10.49
CA ILE A 11 -3.40 -14.48 -11.41
C ILE A 11 -2.40 -15.36 -10.66
N ASP A 12 -2.32 -16.62 -11.05
CA ASP A 12 -1.35 -17.59 -10.54
C ASP A 12 -0.48 -18.13 -11.68
N ASP A 13 0.42 -19.04 -11.32
CA ASP A 13 1.25 -19.82 -12.24
C ASP A 13 2.07 -18.95 -13.20
N LEU A 14 2.63 -17.86 -12.67
CA LEU A 14 3.51 -16.96 -13.40
C LEU A 14 4.93 -17.53 -13.47
N ASP A 15 5.61 -17.39 -14.60
CA ASP A 15 7.04 -17.71 -14.72
C ASP A 15 7.93 -16.63 -14.06
N LEU A 16 7.45 -15.38 -14.07
CA LEU A 16 8.20 -14.20 -13.63
C LEU A 16 7.29 -13.18 -12.94
N VAL A 17 7.72 -12.71 -11.78
CA VAL A 17 7.15 -11.55 -11.08
C VAL A 17 8.16 -10.40 -11.09
N VAL A 18 7.77 -9.23 -11.59
CA VAL A 18 8.61 -8.03 -11.58
C VAL A 18 8.03 -6.97 -10.64
N ASN A 19 8.74 -6.68 -9.56
CA ASN A 19 8.47 -5.53 -8.70
C ASN A 19 9.20 -4.31 -9.28
N VAL A 20 8.44 -3.43 -9.94
CA VAL A 20 8.96 -2.15 -10.45
C VAL A 20 9.44 -1.26 -9.30
N ASP A 21 8.69 -1.25 -8.19
CA ASP A 21 9.09 -0.63 -6.93
C ASP A 21 9.27 -1.70 -5.85
N PRO A 22 10.27 -1.57 -4.95
CA PRO A 22 10.42 -2.47 -3.82
C PRO A 22 9.15 -2.58 -2.97
N PRO A 23 8.74 -3.80 -2.55
CA PRO A 23 7.67 -3.99 -1.57
C PRO A 23 7.97 -3.27 -0.25
N ALA A 24 6.92 -2.89 0.48
CA ALA A 24 7.07 -2.15 1.75
C ALA A 24 7.64 -3.02 2.88
N ASP A 25 7.36 -4.33 2.84
CA ASP A 25 7.83 -5.29 3.84
C ASP A 25 8.05 -6.69 3.24
N HIS A 26 8.67 -7.57 4.04
CA HIS A 26 9.03 -8.92 3.64
C HIS A 26 7.82 -9.82 3.38
N LYS A 27 6.69 -9.56 4.06
CA LYS A 27 5.46 -10.33 3.85
C LYS A 27 4.90 -9.99 2.48
N ASP A 28 4.77 -8.72 2.12
CA ASP A 28 4.32 -8.29 0.79
C ASP A 28 5.21 -8.88 -0.31
N TYR A 29 6.53 -8.88 -0.11
CA TYR A 29 7.46 -9.55 -1.04
C TYR A 29 7.12 -11.04 -1.22
N LEU A 30 6.93 -11.78 -0.13
CA LEU A 30 6.60 -13.21 -0.18
C LEU A 30 5.21 -13.47 -0.79
N HIS A 31 4.21 -12.64 -0.50
CA HIS A 31 2.86 -12.79 -1.08
C HIS A 31 2.86 -12.55 -2.59
N ARG A 32 3.65 -11.57 -3.07
CA ARG A 32 3.82 -11.33 -4.51
C ARG A 32 4.65 -12.44 -5.17
N GLY A 33 5.71 -12.88 -4.51
CA GLY A 33 6.55 -13.98 -4.99
C GLY A 33 5.81 -15.33 -5.04
N GLY A 34 4.84 -15.56 -4.15
CA GLY A 34 4.01 -16.77 -4.13
C GLY A 34 3.07 -16.96 -5.33
N ARG A 35 3.14 -16.07 -6.32
CA ARG A 35 2.45 -16.15 -7.62
C ARG A 35 3.25 -16.91 -8.67
N THR A 36 4.52 -17.22 -8.40
CA THR A 36 5.40 -18.01 -9.26
C THR A 36 5.85 -19.30 -8.57
N ALA A 37 6.56 -20.18 -9.30
CA ALA A 37 7.18 -21.42 -8.79
C ALA A 37 6.21 -22.38 -8.07
N ARG A 38 5.09 -22.73 -8.71
CA ARG A 38 4.07 -23.67 -8.17
C ARG A 38 4.21 -25.05 -8.81
N ALA A 39 3.59 -26.05 -8.17
CA ALA A 39 3.57 -27.44 -8.65
C ALA A 39 4.96 -28.09 -8.89
N GLY A 40 6.00 -27.61 -8.20
CA GLY A 40 7.37 -28.10 -8.36
C GLY A 40 8.16 -27.40 -9.47
N GLU A 41 7.54 -26.49 -10.20
CA GLU A 41 8.21 -25.68 -11.21
C GLU A 41 9.05 -24.56 -10.59
N SER A 42 10.08 -24.14 -11.32
CA SER A 42 10.91 -23.00 -10.95
C SER A 42 10.29 -21.68 -11.42
N GLY A 43 10.59 -20.60 -10.71
CA GLY A 43 10.04 -19.28 -10.99
C GLY A 43 11.00 -18.18 -10.58
N ARG A 44 10.82 -16.98 -11.14
CA ARG A 44 11.72 -15.84 -10.89
C ARG A 44 10.98 -14.65 -10.31
N VAL A 45 11.61 -13.99 -9.35
CA VAL A 45 11.17 -12.69 -8.83
C VAL A 45 12.30 -11.69 -9.04
N VAL A 46 12.00 -10.61 -9.75
CA VAL A 46 12.94 -9.51 -10.00
C VAL A 46 12.39 -8.26 -9.33
N THR A 47 13.22 -7.59 -8.53
CA THR A 47 12.88 -6.29 -7.95
C THR A 47 13.86 -5.25 -8.46
N LEU A 48 13.34 -4.17 -9.04
CA LEU A 48 14.15 -3.01 -9.39
C LEU A 48 14.36 -2.17 -8.13
N VAL A 49 15.60 -1.75 -7.90
CA VAL A 49 16.00 -1.06 -6.68
C VAL A 49 16.91 0.08 -7.06
N THR A 50 16.56 1.30 -6.68
CA THR A 50 17.42 2.48 -6.86
C THR A 50 18.51 2.51 -5.78
N PRO A 51 19.61 3.27 -5.98
CA PRO A 51 20.71 3.31 -5.02
C PRO A 51 20.29 3.66 -3.58
N ASN A 52 19.35 4.59 -3.41
CA ASN A 52 18.84 5.02 -2.11
C ASN A 52 17.93 3.97 -1.44
N GLN A 53 17.36 3.02 -2.19
CA GLN A 53 16.48 1.96 -1.66
C GLN A 53 17.25 0.69 -1.26
N ARG A 54 18.53 0.57 -1.65
CA ARG A 54 19.33 -0.66 -1.49
C ARG A 54 19.41 -1.15 -0.04
N ARG A 55 19.60 -0.24 0.91
CA ARG A 55 19.76 -0.58 2.33
C ARG A 55 18.50 -1.27 2.87
N ASP A 56 17.34 -0.69 2.59
CA ASP A 56 16.07 -1.20 3.11
C ASP A 56 15.68 -2.50 2.39
N MET A 57 15.97 -2.61 1.10
CA MET A 57 15.75 -3.86 0.38
C MET A 57 16.59 -5.02 0.94
N VAL A 58 17.86 -4.79 1.30
CA VAL A 58 18.72 -5.83 1.90
C VAL A 58 18.17 -6.30 3.25
N ARG A 59 17.67 -5.38 4.09
CA ARG A 59 17.02 -5.73 5.36
C ARG A 59 15.77 -6.57 5.11
N LEU A 60 14.90 -6.10 4.22
CA LEU A 60 13.67 -6.79 3.85
C LEU A 60 13.92 -8.23 3.37
N LEU A 61 14.91 -8.43 2.50
CA LEU A 61 15.27 -9.77 2.01
C LEU A 61 15.89 -10.64 3.09
N SER A 62 16.63 -10.04 4.04
CA SER A 62 17.17 -10.77 5.18
C SER A 62 16.05 -11.28 6.10
N ASP A 63 15.02 -10.46 6.35
CA ASP A 63 13.84 -10.86 7.12
C ASP A 63 13.05 -11.98 6.41
N ALA A 64 12.99 -11.94 5.08
CA ALA A 64 12.45 -13.03 4.26
C ALA A 64 13.36 -14.26 4.17
N ARG A 65 14.59 -14.21 4.70
CA ARG A 65 15.65 -15.24 4.57
C ARG A 65 15.99 -15.59 3.12
N ILE A 66 15.96 -14.60 2.24
CA ILE A 66 16.26 -14.74 0.82
C ILE A 66 17.67 -14.21 0.54
N ARG A 67 18.47 -14.99 -0.20
CA ARG A 67 19.76 -14.56 -0.73
C ARG A 67 19.59 -14.15 -2.20
N PRO A 68 19.54 -12.85 -2.52
CA PRO A 68 19.33 -12.40 -3.88
C PRO A 68 20.62 -12.44 -4.69
N THR A 69 20.49 -12.64 -6.00
CA THR A 69 21.52 -12.27 -6.97
C THR A 69 21.39 -10.77 -7.27
N ILE A 70 22.40 -9.98 -6.94
CA ILE A 70 22.41 -8.53 -7.19
C ILE A 70 23.16 -8.25 -8.49
N THR A 71 22.48 -7.65 -9.46
CA THR A 71 23.09 -7.19 -10.72
C THR A 71 22.90 -5.69 -10.84
N GLN A 72 23.98 -4.94 -11.01
CA GLN A 72 23.89 -3.52 -11.35
C GLN A 72 23.64 -3.38 -12.85
N VAL A 73 22.62 -2.61 -13.22
CA VAL A 73 22.24 -2.38 -14.62
C VAL A 73 21.83 -0.93 -14.82
N ARG A 74 22.02 -0.42 -16.04
CA ARG A 74 21.42 0.83 -16.50
C ARG A 74 20.17 0.58 -17.34
N SER A 75 19.35 1.62 -17.51
CA SER A 75 18.23 1.56 -18.45
C SER A 75 18.74 1.28 -19.87
N GLY A 76 18.05 0.37 -20.58
CA GLY A 76 18.42 -0.05 -21.94
C GLY A 76 19.58 -1.05 -22.02
N GLU A 77 20.20 -1.42 -20.90
CA GLU A 77 21.30 -2.39 -20.91
C GLU A 77 20.78 -3.82 -21.20
N ALA A 78 21.49 -4.55 -22.07
CA ALA A 78 21.09 -5.90 -22.48
C ALA A 78 20.93 -6.89 -21.31
N ALA A 79 21.66 -6.68 -20.21
CA ALA A 79 21.51 -7.49 -19.00
C ALA A 79 20.10 -7.39 -18.39
N LEU A 80 19.50 -6.19 -18.36
CA LEU A 80 18.16 -5.98 -17.84
C LEU A 80 17.13 -6.76 -18.67
N SER A 81 17.19 -6.63 -20.00
CA SER A 81 16.30 -7.35 -20.92
C SER A 81 16.46 -8.88 -20.81
N ARG A 82 17.69 -9.38 -20.67
CA ARG A 82 17.93 -10.82 -20.48
C ARG A 82 17.36 -11.34 -19.16
N ILE A 83 17.47 -10.57 -18.08
CA ILE A 83 17.01 -10.98 -16.75
C ILE A 83 15.48 -11.00 -16.66
N THR A 84 14.81 -10.03 -17.28
CA THR A 84 13.35 -9.88 -17.20
C THR A 84 12.61 -10.51 -18.38
N GLY A 85 13.32 -10.90 -19.44
CA GLY A 85 12.69 -11.32 -20.69
C GLY A 85 11.95 -10.17 -21.40
N ALA A 86 12.20 -8.91 -21.02
CA ALA A 86 11.50 -7.76 -21.57
C ALA A 86 11.72 -7.65 -23.08
N LYS A 87 10.62 -7.46 -23.81
CA LYS A 87 10.58 -7.19 -25.24
C LYS A 87 9.90 -5.84 -25.48
N ALA A 88 10.26 -5.17 -26.58
CA ALA A 88 9.55 -3.95 -26.98
C ALA A 88 8.06 -4.28 -27.19
N PRO A 89 7.13 -3.55 -26.54
CA PRO A 89 5.71 -3.78 -26.74
C PRO A 89 5.37 -3.50 -28.20
N SER A 90 4.73 -4.47 -28.86
CA SER A 90 4.21 -4.29 -30.22
C SER A 90 2.84 -3.63 -30.15
N GLY A 91 2.62 -2.58 -30.94
CA GLY A 91 1.31 -1.94 -31.06
C GLY A 91 1.41 -0.42 -31.19
N VAL A 92 0.29 0.20 -31.59
CA VAL A 92 0.16 1.66 -31.55
C VAL A 92 -0.17 2.05 -30.10
N PRO A 93 0.61 2.93 -29.44
CA PRO A 93 0.28 3.42 -28.12
C PRO A 93 -1.13 4.00 -28.12
N LEU A 94 -1.98 3.54 -27.19
CA LEU A 94 -3.28 4.16 -27.00
C LEU A 94 -3.03 5.58 -26.50
N SER A 95 -3.41 6.57 -27.31
CA SER A 95 -3.30 7.98 -26.96
C SER A 95 -4.38 8.31 -25.94
N GLY A 96 -4.12 7.97 -24.68
CA GLY A 96 -4.99 8.23 -23.53
C GLY A 96 -4.11 8.40 -22.31
N SER A 97 -4.25 9.54 -21.64
CA SER A 97 -3.47 9.97 -20.46
C SER A 97 -3.04 8.80 -19.58
N ALA A 98 -1.72 8.70 -19.32
CA ALA A 98 -1.23 7.90 -18.19
C ALA A 98 -2.09 8.23 -16.95
N PRO A 99 -2.40 7.26 -16.07
CA PRO A 99 -3.16 7.56 -14.86
C PRO A 99 -2.43 8.65 -14.09
N THR A 100 -2.96 9.86 -14.11
CA THR A 100 -2.44 10.94 -13.29
C THR A 100 -2.89 10.63 -11.87
N ASP A 101 -2.03 10.01 -11.08
CA ASP A 101 -2.11 10.03 -9.61
C ASP A 101 -1.79 11.45 -9.10
N ALA A 102 -2.47 12.46 -9.65
CA ALA A 102 -2.45 13.83 -9.19
C ALA A 102 -3.75 14.05 -8.41
N LYS A 103 -3.84 13.45 -7.21
CA LYS A 103 -4.88 13.83 -6.25
C LYS A 103 -4.68 15.30 -5.91
N GLY A 104 -5.56 16.12 -6.45
CA GLY A 104 -5.50 17.57 -6.47
C GLY A 104 -5.20 18.18 -5.10
N ARG A 105 -4.16 19.01 -5.07
CA ARG A 105 -4.01 20.08 -4.10
C ARG A 105 -4.71 21.29 -4.74
N PRO A 106 -5.82 21.81 -4.21
CA PRO A 106 -6.30 23.09 -4.70
C PRO A 106 -5.42 24.18 -4.09
N SER A 107 -4.61 24.81 -4.94
CA SER A 107 -3.91 26.07 -4.66
C SER A 107 -4.48 27.16 -5.56
N GLY A 108 -4.91 28.27 -4.95
CA GLY A 108 -5.29 29.53 -5.60
C GLY A 108 -6.80 29.69 -5.75
N THR A 109 -7.44 30.84 -5.51
CA THR A 109 -6.92 32.22 -5.52
C THR A 109 -7.88 33.16 -4.78
N GLU A 110 -7.30 34.15 -4.10
CA GLU A 110 -7.83 35.39 -3.51
C GLU A 110 -9.34 35.68 -3.52
N LEU A 111 -9.91 35.87 -2.32
CA LEU A 111 -10.93 36.90 -2.07
C LEU A 111 -10.78 37.43 -0.62
N GLY A 112 -10.30 38.66 -0.49
CA GLY A 112 -10.64 39.65 0.54
C GLY A 112 -10.61 39.26 2.02
N PHE A 113 -9.56 39.69 2.72
CA PHE A 113 -9.63 39.95 4.16
C PHE A 113 -10.76 40.94 4.46
N ARG A 114 -11.78 40.52 5.21
CA ARG A 114 -12.82 41.41 5.72
C ARG A 114 -13.32 40.96 7.09
N GLY A 115 -12.71 41.53 8.13
CA GLY A 115 -13.42 42.00 9.32
C GLY A 115 -13.72 41.00 10.43
N ILE A 116 -13.22 41.34 11.61
CA ILE A 116 -13.73 40.92 12.92
C ILE A 116 -15.21 41.35 13.02
N GLY A 117 -16.12 40.40 13.16
CA GLY A 117 -17.56 40.65 13.20
C GLY A 117 -18.33 39.49 13.86
N THR A 118 -19.03 39.82 14.94
CA THR A 118 -19.71 38.93 15.88
C THR A 118 -21.06 38.40 15.33
N ARG A 119 -21.40 37.15 15.69
CA ARG A 119 -22.76 36.50 15.81
C ARG A 119 -23.27 35.67 14.61
N PRO A 120 -24.26 34.76 14.80
CA PRO A 120 -24.35 33.67 15.79
C PRO A 120 -24.82 32.31 15.20
N GLY A 121 -24.49 31.20 15.88
CA GLY A 121 -25.37 30.02 16.03
C GLY A 121 -25.50 28.99 14.88
N ARG A 122 -24.95 27.78 15.10
CA ARG A 122 -25.71 26.51 15.00
C ARG A 122 -24.94 25.38 15.70
N SER A 123 -25.39 25.00 16.89
CA SER A 123 -24.84 23.90 17.68
C SER A 123 -25.16 22.55 17.03
N GLY A 124 -24.18 21.96 16.36
CA GLY A 124 -24.21 20.58 15.88
C GLY A 124 -24.00 19.61 17.04
N LYS A 125 -25.06 18.88 17.37
CA LYS A 125 -25.15 17.81 18.38
C LYS A 125 -24.01 16.78 18.21
N GLY A 126 -23.05 16.78 19.13
CA GLY A 126 -21.94 15.83 19.13
C GLY A 126 -22.43 14.39 19.29
N LYS A 127 -22.06 13.52 18.33
CA LYS A 127 -22.25 12.07 18.45
C LYS A 127 -21.30 11.57 19.54
N GLU A 128 -21.83 11.07 20.65
CA GLU A 128 -21.05 10.34 21.64
C GLU A 128 -20.41 9.10 20.99
N SER A 129 -19.08 9.02 21.07
CA SER A 129 -18.30 7.90 20.59
C SER A 129 -18.69 6.63 21.35
N ARG A 130 -18.90 5.50 20.67
CA ARG A 130 -19.24 4.17 21.26
C ARG A 130 -18.43 3.81 22.53
N LYS A 131 -17.19 4.29 22.60
CA LYS A 131 -16.27 4.10 23.72
C LYS A 131 -16.78 4.71 25.05
N THR A 132 -17.56 5.79 25.04
CA THR A 132 -18.12 6.41 26.25
C THR A 132 -19.37 5.68 26.75
N LEU A 133 -20.16 5.10 25.85
CA LEU A 133 -21.33 4.28 26.18
C LEU A 133 -20.90 2.94 26.81
N GLU A 134 -19.88 2.29 26.24
CA GLU A 134 -19.34 1.03 26.78
C GLU A 134 -18.74 1.21 28.18
N ALA A 135 -18.05 2.32 28.43
CA ALA A 135 -17.50 2.64 29.74
C ALA A 135 -18.60 2.88 30.81
N ARG A 136 -19.71 3.53 30.42
CA ARG A 136 -20.86 3.72 31.31
C ARG A 136 -21.57 2.41 31.63
N GLN A 137 -21.80 1.55 30.63
CA GLN A 137 -22.40 0.23 30.84
C GLN A 137 -21.55 -0.66 31.76
N GLN A 138 -20.22 -0.64 31.59
CA GLN A 138 -19.32 -1.39 32.48
C GLN A 138 -19.31 -0.85 33.91
N ALA A 139 -19.41 0.47 34.10
CA ALA A 139 -19.48 1.08 35.43
C ALA A 139 -20.81 0.77 36.14
N GLU A 140 -21.91 0.74 35.40
CA GLU A 140 -23.25 0.41 35.92
C GLU A 140 -23.36 -1.08 36.30
N ALA A 141 -22.84 -1.98 35.47
CA ALA A 141 -22.79 -3.41 35.77
C ALA A 141 -21.96 -3.71 37.04
N ARG A 142 -20.85 -2.97 37.25
CA ARG A 142 -20.02 -3.10 38.46
C ARG A 142 -20.72 -2.58 39.71
N ARG A 143 -21.54 -1.52 39.60
CA ARG A 143 -22.36 -1.03 40.72
C ARG A 143 -23.49 -2.01 41.07
N ALA A 144 -24.17 -2.57 40.08
CA ALA A 144 -25.23 -3.55 40.30
C ALA A 144 -24.72 -4.86 40.95
N ALA A 145 -23.49 -5.28 40.61
CA ALA A 145 -22.86 -6.45 41.22
C ALA A 145 -22.48 -6.23 42.70
N ARG A 146 -22.18 -4.99 43.10
CA ARG A 146 -21.83 -4.64 44.49
C ARG A 146 -23.04 -4.59 45.42
N VAL A 147 -24.24 -4.32 44.88
CA VAL A 147 -25.49 -4.30 45.66
C VAL A 147 -26.01 -5.70 45.98
N ARG A 148 -25.69 -6.73 45.17
CA ARG A 148 -26.13 -8.12 45.41
C ARG A 148 -25.25 -8.92 46.37
N ARG A 149 -24.16 -8.35 46.89
CA ARG A 149 -23.21 -9.03 47.81
C ARG A 149 -23.22 -8.43 49.22
N GLY A 150 -24.18 -7.56 49.50
CA GLY A 150 -24.38 -6.92 50.79
C GLY A 150 -25.86 -6.95 51.19
N ILE A 151 -26.39 -8.18 51.32
CA ILE A 151 -27.48 -8.55 52.23
C ILE A 151 -27.04 -9.87 52.85
#